data_AF-A0A846SZA4-F1
#
_entry.id   AF-A0A846SZA4-F1
#
_cell.length_a   1.000
_cell.length_b   1.000
_cell.length_c   1.000
_cell.angle_alpha   90.00
_cell.angle_beta   90.00
_cell.angle_gamma   90.00
#
_symmetry.space_group_name_H-M   'P 1'
#
loop_
_entity.id
_entity.type
_entity.pdbx_description
1 polymer ?
#
loop_
_entity_poly.entity_id
_entity_poly.type
_entity_poly.pdbx_seq_one_letter_code
_entity_poly.pdbx_strand_id
1 'polypeptide(L)'
;MNHCLTALHIGNFKAFADTQRIPLKPITLIFGPNSAGKSSFIHSLALAHEAQFGRDKRSLARLDVHHTDIGGGSIDLGGFRQYVHRGQANRRVEWGAELAVANLGGRLAQLLAPVNAITVMLSLGIELDDHDRPKPGAEPRVETINIRADNVELLYMSRRRSDAHGSLLPRHF
;
A
#
# COMPACT_ATOMS: atom_id res chain seq x y z
N MET A 1 20.13 6.50 -17.26
CA MET A 1 18.90 5.79 -16.84
C MET A 1 18.00 6.80 -16.16
N ASN A 2 16.83 7.09 -16.73
CA ASN A 2 15.89 8.03 -16.13
C ASN A 2 14.96 7.26 -15.17
N HIS A 3 14.98 7.61 -13.89
CA HIS A 3 14.17 6.96 -12.88
C HIS A 3 12.84 7.69 -12.74
N CYS A 4 11.74 7.00 -13.02
CA CYS A 4 10.41 7.59 -12.89
C CYS A 4 9.98 7.72 -11.42
N LEU A 5 10.30 6.75 -10.57
CA LEU A 5 9.99 6.80 -9.14
C LEU A 5 10.87 7.83 -8.41
N THR A 6 10.25 8.83 -7.79
CA THR A 6 10.93 9.99 -7.17
C THR A 6 10.69 10.13 -5.67
N ALA A 7 9.63 9.53 -5.13
CA ALA A 7 9.40 9.44 -3.71
C ALA A 7 8.47 8.27 -3.37
N LEU A 8 8.52 7.84 -2.11
CA LEU A 8 7.56 6.93 -1.52
C LEU A 8 6.85 7.61 -0.35
N HIS A 9 5.60 7.22 -0.14
CA HIS A 9 4.81 7.59 1.03
C HIS A 9 4.56 6.34 1.84
N ILE A 10 4.82 6.40 3.15
CA ILE A 10 4.61 5.27 4.05
C ILE A 10 4.01 5.78 5.33
N GLY A 11 2.84 5.27 5.72
CA GLY A 11 2.15 5.64 6.95
C GLY A 11 1.56 4.43 7.66
N ASN A 12 1.50 4.50 8.99
CA ASN A 12 0.98 3.45 9.86
C ASN A 12 1.58 2.06 9.55
N PHE A 13 2.87 2.01 9.22
CA PHE A 13 3.60 0.82 8.80
C PHE A 13 4.84 0.60 9.67
N LYS A 14 4.86 -0.48 10.47
CA LYS A 14 5.96 -0.88 11.35
C LYS A 14 6.46 0.31 12.19
N ALA A 15 7.64 0.86 11.91
CA ALA A 15 8.20 2.00 12.64
C ALA A 15 7.55 3.35 12.30
N PHE A 16 6.85 3.46 11.17
CA PHE A 16 6.21 4.69 10.71
C PHE A 16 4.80 4.82 11.29
N ALA A 17 4.57 5.78 12.19
CA ALA A 17 3.25 6.07 12.73
C ALA A 17 2.43 6.91 11.75
N ASP A 18 2.91 8.12 11.45
CA ASP A 18 2.32 9.04 10.49
C ASP A 18 2.87 8.80 9.09
N THR A 19 2.11 9.23 8.08
CA THR A 19 2.55 9.15 6.69
C THR A 19 3.74 10.05 6.46
N GLN A 20 4.86 9.45 6.07
CA GLN A 20 6.09 10.17 5.72
C GLN A 20 6.37 10.06 4.23
N ARG A 21 6.75 11.19 3.64
CA ARG A 21 7.28 11.27 2.28
C ARG A 21 8.79 11.08 2.30
N ILE A 22 9.27 10.03 1.64
CA ILE A 22 10.68 9.67 1.57
C ILE A 22 11.15 9.88 0.12
N PRO A 23 11.95 10.93 -0.15
CA PRO A 23 12.44 11.20 -1.48
C PRO A 23 13.44 10.13 -1.92
N LEU A 24 13.37 9.77 -3.19
CA LEU A 24 14.26 8.80 -3.83
C LEU A 24 15.16 9.48 -4.84
N LYS A 25 16.41 9.03 -4.86
CA LYS A 25 17.44 9.39 -5.84
C LYS A 25 17.95 8.12 -6.51
N PRO A 26 18.60 8.22 -7.70
CA PRO A 26 19.15 7.06 -8.42
C PRO A 26 19.99 6.14 -7.53
N ILE A 27 20.73 6.73 -6.60
CA ILE A 27 21.36 6.03 -5.47
C ILE A 27 20.80 6.65 -4.19
N THR A 28 20.07 5.86 -3.41
CA THR A 28 19.50 6.27 -2.13
C THR A 28 20.18 5.50 -1.01
N LEU A 29 20.90 6.20 -0.13
CA LEU A 29 21.56 5.62 1.04
C LEU A 29 20.64 5.73 2.26
N ILE A 30 20.44 4.62 2.97
CA ILE A 30 19.59 4.55 4.16
C ILE A 30 20.49 4.26 5.37
N PHE A 31 20.62 5.22 6.26
CA PHE A 31 21.48 5.11 7.46
C PHE A 31 20.77 5.66 8.69
N GLY A 32 21.30 5.34 9.87
CA GLY A 32 20.76 5.76 11.16
C GLY A 32 20.85 4.66 12.22
N PRO A 33 20.51 4.97 13.49
CA PRO A 33 20.56 4.02 14.61
C PRO A 33 19.76 2.74 14.36
N ASN A 34 20.07 1.67 15.10
CA ASN A 34 19.23 0.49 15.12
C ASN A 34 17.80 0.87 15.52
N SER A 35 16.82 0.20 14.91
CA SER A 35 15.40 0.48 15.13
C SER A 35 14.88 1.84 14.64
N ALA A 36 15.69 2.66 13.95
CA ALA A 36 15.25 3.93 13.36
C ALA A 36 14.28 3.78 12.15
N GLY A 37 13.78 2.58 11.86
CA GLY A 37 12.83 2.33 10.77
C GLY A 37 13.43 1.95 9.42
N LYS A 38 14.75 1.79 9.30
CA LYS A 38 15.43 1.38 8.05
C LYS A 38 14.85 0.09 7.44
N SER A 39 14.71 -0.97 8.24
CA SER A 39 14.11 -2.22 7.78
C SER A 39 12.62 -2.06 7.46
N SER A 40 11.91 -1.15 8.14
CA SER A 40 10.52 -0.84 7.82
C SER A 40 10.40 -0.23 6.41
N PHE A 41 11.34 0.62 6.02
CA PHE A 41 11.39 1.17 4.67
C PHE A 41 11.67 0.08 3.60
N ILE A 42 12.61 -0.84 3.87
CA ILE A 42 12.85 -1.97 2.96
C ILE A 42 11.62 -2.88 2.86
N HIS A 43 10.95 -3.14 3.98
CA HIS A 43 9.72 -3.94 4.01
C HIS A 43 8.56 -3.30 3.22
N SER A 44 8.42 -1.97 3.20
CA SER A 44 7.38 -1.32 2.39
C SER A 44 7.66 -1.42 0.89
N LEU A 45 8.93 -1.45 0.48
CA LEU A 45 9.32 -1.71 -0.91
C LEU A 45 8.99 -3.15 -1.31
N ALA A 46 9.27 -4.11 -0.43
CA ALA A 46 8.91 -5.52 -0.65
C ALA A 46 7.39 -5.69 -0.77
N LEU A 47 6.61 -5.03 0.10
CA LEU A 47 5.14 -5.04 0.02
C LEU A 47 4.64 -4.54 -1.36
N ALA A 48 5.22 -3.44 -1.84
CA ALA A 48 4.84 -2.86 -3.14
C ALA A 48 5.18 -3.78 -4.31
N HIS A 49 6.34 -4.44 -4.25
CA HIS A 49 6.73 -5.43 -5.24
C HIS A 49 5.74 -6.60 -5.27
N GLU A 50 5.39 -7.18 -4.12
CA GLU A 50 4.40 -8.26 -4.08
C GLU A 50 3.01 -7.83 -4.56
N ALA A 51 2.58 -6.61 -4.24
CA ALA A 51 1.33 -6.08 -4.76
C ALA A 51 1.32 -5.92 -6.30
N GLN A 52 2.49 -5.71 -6.91
CA GLN A 52 2.67 -5.58 -8.36
C GLN A 52 2.80 -6.94 -9.05
N PHE A 53 3.66 -7.83 -8.54
CA PHE A 53 4.04 -9.10 -9.17
C PHE A 53 3.21 -10.31 -8.68
N GLY A 54 2.55 -10.20 -7.53
CA GLY A 54 1.61 -11.22 -7.03
C GLY A 54 0.35 -11.38 -7.89
N ARG A 55 0.13 -10.52 -8.89
CA ARG A 55 -1.02 -10.58 -9.82
C ARG A 55 -0.94 -11.70 -10.86
N ASP A 56 0.24 -12.23 -11.17
CA ASP A 56 0.41 -13.33 -12.15
C ASP A 56 0.11 -14.72 -11.56
N LYS A 57 0.05 -14.83 -10.23
CA LYS A 57 -0.54 -16.00 -9.57
C LYS A 57 -2.03 -15.72 -9.50
N ARG A 58 -2.86 -16.56 -10.14
CA ARG A 58 -4.35 -16.47 -10.19
C ARG A 58 -5.01 -16.61 -8.81
N SER A 59 -4.68 -15.71 -7.91
CA SER A 59 -5.33 -15.48 -6.66
C SER A 59 -4.71 -14.22 -6.08
N LEU A 60 -5.53 -13.23 -5.72
CA LEU A 60 -5.15 -12.12 -4.82
C LEU A 60 -4.67 -12.61 -3.42
N ALA A 61 -4.49 -13.93 -3.25
CA ALA A 61 -4.37 -14.67 -2.00
C ALA A 61 -2.97 -14.69 -1.36
N ARG A 62 -2.10 -13.72 -1.61
CA ARG A 62 -0.82 -13.62 -0.87
C ARG A 62 -0.40 -12.18 -0.55
N LEU A 63 -1.36 -11.37 -0.08
CA LEU A 63 -1.01 -10.25 0.82
C LEU A 63 -0.69 -10.73 2.26
N ASP A 64 -0.73 -12.04 2.49
CA ASP A 64 -0.07 -12.72 3.60
C ASP A 64 1.33 -13.15 3.12
N VAL A 65 2.29 -12.25 3.30
CA VAL A 65 3.62 -12.40 2.74
C VAL A 65 4.43 -13.28 3.68
N HIS A 66 4.30 -14.59 3.50
CA HIS A 66 5.22 -15.53 4.12
C HIS A 66 6.54 -15.63 3.36
N HIS A 67 6.56 -15.46 2.02
CA HIS A 67 7.81 -15.50 1.26
C HIS A 67 7.80 -14.64 -0.02
N THR A 68 8.80 -13.74 -0.17
CA THR A 68 9.09 -12.96 -1.39
C THR A 68 10.43 -13.36 -2.00
N ASP A 69 10.47 -13.65 -3.30
CA ASP A 69 11.70 -14.05 -4.04
C ASP A 69 12.59 -12.87 -4.48
N ILE A 70 12.78 -11.85 -3.62
CA ILE A 70 13.73 -10.77 -3.86
C ILE A 70 14.87 -10.89 -2.85
N GLY A 71 16.06 -11.26 -3.33
CA GLY A 71 17.31 -11.07 -2.59
C GLY A 71 17.73 -12.18 -1.62
N GLY A 72 17.52 -13.45 -1.96
CA GLY A 72 18.21 -14.57 -1.28
C GLY A 72 17.83 -14.78 0.19
N GLY A 73 16.69 -14.26 0.61
CA GLY A 73 16.13 -14.43 1.93
C GLY A 73 14.74 -13.80 1.92
N SER A 74 13.74 -14.66 1.78
CA SER A 74 12.33 -14.37 1.99
C SER A 74 12.08 -13.23 2.99
N ILE A 75 11.58 -12.08 2.52
CA ILE A 75 11.11 -11.03 3.41
C ILE A 75 9.72 -11.47 3.90
N ASP A 76 9.66 -12.15 5.04
CA ASP A 76 8.41 -12.45 5.74
C ASP A 76 7.87 -11.14 6.33
N LEU A 77 6.85 -10.55 5.68
CA LEU A 77 6.16 -9.41 6.28
C LEU A 77 5.13 -9.86 7.32
N GLY A 78 4.85 -11.17 7.38
CA GLY A 78 3.79 -11.81 8.13
C GLY A 78 2.40 -11.27 7.78
N GLY A 79 1.40 -11.66 8.60
CA GLY A 79 0.03 -11.15 8.46
C GLY A 79 -0.10 -9.65 8.76
N PHE A 80 -1.21 -9.03 8.32
CA PHE A 80 -1.50 -7.58 8.42
C PHE A 80 -1.01 -6.92 9.72
N ARG A 81 -1.31 -7.54 10.85
CA ARG A 81 -0.98 -7.02 12.20
C ARG A 81 0.52 -6.85 12.43
N GLN A 82 1.38 -7.62 11.76
CA GLN A 82 2.83 -7.56 11.96
C GLN A 82 3.46 -6.35 11.29
N TYR A 83 2.84 -5.82 10.24
CA TYR A 83 3.35 -4.64 9.55
C TYR A 83 2.54 -3.38 9.80
N VAL A 84 1.36 -3.44 10.41
CA VAL A 84 0.67 -2.25 10.91
C VAL A 84 1.42 -1.68 12.11
N HIS A 85 1.56 -0.35 12.17
CA HIS A 85 2.20 0.31 13.31
C HIS A 85 1.50 -0.09 14.63
N ARG A 86 2.30 -0.58 15.58
CA ARG A 86 1.84 -1.13 16.89
C ARG A 86 0.76 -2.23 16.78
N GLY A 87 0.62 -2.86 15.62
CA GLY A 87 -0.38 -3.90 15.38
C GLY A 87 -1.83 -3.44 15.49
N GLN A 88 -2.08 -2.13 15.37
CA GLN A 88 -3.42 -1.52 15.46
C GLN A 88 -4.23 -1.80 14.18
N ALA A 89 -4.77 -3.01 14.05
CA ALA A 89 -5.46 -3.49 12.84
C ALA A 89 -6.68 -2.64 12.40
N ASN A 90 -7.23 -1.82 13.30
CA ASN A 90 -8.29 -0.84 13.02
C ASN A 90 -7.80 0.42 12.31
N ARG A 91 -6.49 0.59 12.15
CA ARG A 91 -5.88 1.65 11.35
C ARG A 91 -5.43 1.11 10.00
N ARG A 92 -5.58 1.95 8.98
CA ARG A 92 -5.17 1.63 7.61
C ARG A 92 -3.67 1.86 7.43
N VAL A 93 -3.03 0.99 6.67
CA VAL A 93 -1.65 1.21 6.21
C VAL A 93 -1.71 2.10 4.99
N GLU A 94 -0.92 3.16 4.97
CA GLU A 94 -0.81 4.05 3.82
C GLU A 94 0.48 3.73 3.07
N TRP A 95 0.37 3.53 1.76
CA TRP A 95 1.50 3.38 0.87
C TRP A 95 1.29 4.23 -0.38
N GLY A 96 2.32 4.92 -0.84
CA GLY A 96 2.22 5.66 -2.09
C GLY A 96 3.54 5.84 -2.81
N ALA A 97 3.44 6.26 -4.06
CA ALA A 97 4.56 6.50 -4.95
C ALA A 97 4.35 7.79 -5.75
N GLU A 98 5.42 8.56 -5.89
CA GLU A 98 5.48 9.73 -6.78
C GLU A 98 6.30 9.40 -8.01
N LEU A 99 5.72 9.70 -9.18
CA LEU A 99 6.24 9.36 -10.49
C LEU A 99 6.47 10.65 -11.27
N ALA A 100 7.70 10.90 -11.72
CA ALA A 100 8.01 12.01 -12.61
C ALA A 100 7.61 11.67 -14.05
N VAL A 101 6.69 12.44 -14.62
CA VAL A 101 6.13 12.17 -15.95
C VAL A 101 7.19 12.31 -17.05
N ALA A 102 8.15 13.22 -16.89
CA ALA A 102 9.27 13.39 -17.81
C ALA A 102 10.11 12.12 -18.02
N ASN A 103 10.02 11.16 -17.09
CA ASN A 103 10.74 9.89 -17.12
C ASN A 103 9.83 8.70 -17.46
N LEU A 104 8.55 8.93 -17.78
CA LEU A 104 7.66 7.91 -18.32
C LEU A 104 7.91 7.73 -19.82
N GLY A 105 7.70 6.51 -20.30
CA GLY A 105 7.78 6.17 -21.72
C GLY A 105 6.41 5.87 -22.34
N GLY A 106 6.36 5.89 -23.67
CA GLY A 106 5.23 5.41 -24.46
C GLY A 106 3.95 6.24 -24.35
N ARG A 107 2.79 5.60 -24.59
CA ARG A 107 1.47 6.26 -24.64
C ARG A 107 1.11 6.96 -23.32
N LEU A 108 1.54 6.42 -22.19
CA LEU A 108 1.25 7.00 -20.88
C LEU A 108 1.93 8.37 -20.71
N ALA A 109 3.17 8.52 -21.20
CA ALA A 109 3.87 9.80 -21.18
C ALA A 109 3.15 10.87 -22.04
N GLN A 110 2.58 10.47 -23.19
CA GLN A 110 1.82 11.38 -24.05
C GLN A 110 0.51 11.83 -23.39
N LEU A 111 -0.21 10.90 -22.76
CA LEU A 111 -1.46 11.20 -22.05
C LEU A 111 -1.25 12.10 -20.84
N LEU A 112 -0.09 11.99 -20.20
CA LEU A 112 0.26 12.76 -19.00
C LEU A 112 1.16 13.96 -19.30
N ALA A 113 1.50 14.24 -20.56
CA ALA A 113 2.37 15.35 -20.94
C ALA A 113 2.03 16.72 -20.33
N PRO A 114 0.76 17.07 -20.03
CA PRO A 114 0.43 18.34 -19.39
C PRO A 114 0.81 18.47 -17.91
N VAL A 115 1.21 17.37 -17.25
CA VAL A 115 1.45 17.33 -15.80
C VAL A 115 2.87 16.89 -15.49
N ASN A 116 3.43 17.39 -14.38
CA ASN A 116 4.84 17.14 -14.05
C ASN A 116 5.02 15.82 -13.29
N ALA A 117 4.10 15.51 -12.40
CA ALA A 117 4.15 14.35 -11.54
C ALA A 117 2.79 13.68 -11.37
N ILE A 118 2.83 12.36 -11.17
CA ILE A 118 1.69 11.57 -10.70
C ILE A 118 1.99 11.05 -9.31
N THR A 119 1.06 11.23 -8.39
CA THR A 119 1.10 10.60 -7.08
C THR A 119 0.01 9.54 -7.01
N VAL A 120 0.40 8.30 -6.69
CA VAL A 120 -0.53 7.21 -6.41
C VAL A 120 -0.46 6.92 -4.92
N MET A 121 -1.59 7.00 -4.23
CA MET A 121 -1.75 6.66 -2.81
C MET A 121 -2.72 5.49 -2.68
N LEU A 122 -2.35 4.51 -1.87
CA LEU A 122 -3.12 3.31 -1.55
C LEU A 122 -3.29 3.26 -0.04
N SER A 123 -4.52 3.05 0.43
CA SER A 123 -4.74 2.61 1.80
C SER A 123 -5.11 1.13 1.83
N LEU A 124 -4.44 0.38 2.69
CA LEU A 124 -4.72 -1.03 2.93
C LEU A 124 -5.40 -1.20 4.28
N GLY A 125 -6.40 -2.07 4.32
CA GLY A 125 -7.12 -2.45 5.52
C GLY A 125 -7.40 -3.94 5.55
N ILE A 126 -8.02 -4.38 6.64
CA ILE A 126 -8.50 -5.74 6.84
C ILE A 126 -9.89 -5.69 7.45
N GLU A 127 -10.69 -6.73 7.26
CA GLU A 127 -11.99 -6.83 7.89
C GLU A 127 -11.87 -7.16 9.37
N LEU A 128 -12.62 -6.42 10.20
CA LEU A 128 -12.60 -6.58 11.65
C LEU A 128 -13.95 -7.06 12.18
N ASP A 129 -13.90 -7.76 13.31
CA ASP A 129 -15.06 -8.04 14.15
C ASP A 129 -15.41 -6.84 15.05
N ASP A 130 -16.45 -6.99 15.86
CA ASP A 130 -16.93 -5.95 16.79
C ASP A 130 -15.94 -5.64 17.94
N HIS A 131 -14.83 -6.37 18.04
CA HIS A 131 -13.78 -6.20 19.03
C HIS A 131 -12.47 -5.68 18.40
N ASP A 132 -12.52 -5.11 17.19
CA ASP A 132 -11.38 -4.61 16.42
C ASP A 132 -10.32 -5.69 16.11
N ARG A 133 -10.73 -6.97 16.05
CA ARG A 133 -9.83 -8.08 15.68
C ARG A 133 -10.09 -8.46 14.22
N PRO A 134 -9.03 -8.79 13.45
CA PRO A 134 -9.22 -9.36 12.12
C PRO A 134 -10.17 -10.56 12.16
N LYS A 135 -11.21 -10.55 11.34
CA LYS A 135 -12.11 -11.71 11.25
C LYS A 135 -11.30 -12.94 10.83
N PRO A 136 -11.65 -14.15 11.30
CA PRO A 136 -11.00 -15.38 10.85
C PRO A 136 -11.02 -15.47 9.31
N GLY A 137 -9.85 -15.66 8.70
CA GLY A 137 -9.71 -15.71 7.24
C GLY A 137 -9.83 -14.37 6.51
N ALA A 138 -9.93 -13.24 7.22
CA ALA A 138 -9.90 -11.92 6.58
C ALA A 138 -8.52 -11.66 5.95
N GLU A 139 -8.51 -11.27 4.69
CA GLU A 139 -7.29 -10.92 3.97
C GLU A 139 -7.10 -9.40 3.92
N PRO A 140 -5.85 -8.91 3.94
CA PRO A 140 -5.55 -7.51 3.65
C PRO A 140 -6.03 -7.15 2.26
N ARG A 141 -6.55 -5.95 2.10
CA ARG A 141 -7.07 -5.46 0.82
C ARG A 141 -6.90 -3.97 0.67
N VAL A 142 -6.90 -3.51 -0.57
CA VAL A 142 -6.94 -2.08 -0.88
C VAL A 142 -8.33 -1.54 -0.55
N GLU A 143 -8.38 -0.59 0.37
CA GLU A 143 -9.59 0.11 0.79
C GLU A 143 -9.78 1.39 -0.03
N THR A 144 -8.69 2.09 -0.35
CA THR A 144 -8.73 3.31 -1.17
C THR A 144 -7.57 3.38 -2.15
N ILE A 145 -7.85 3.96 -3.32
CA ILE A 145 -6.87 4.35 -4.33
C ILE A 145 -7.10 5.82 -4.64
N ASN A 146 -6.08 6.65 -4.46
CA ASN A 146 -6.11 8.04 -4.85
C ASN A 146 -4.98 8.30 -5.84
N ILE A 147 -5.32 8.90 -6.98
CA ILE A 147 -4.36 9.30 -8.00
C ILE A 147 -4.48 10.81 -8.16
N ARG A 148 -3.35 11.49 -8.03
CA ARG A 148 -3.23 12.93 -8.22
C ARG A 148 -2.24 13.21 -9.33
N ALA A 149 -2.52 14.24 -10.13
CA ALA A 149 -1.56 14.82 -11.05
C ALA A 149 -1.21 16.22 -10.55
N ASP A 150 0.07 16.44 -10.29
CA ASP A 150 0.55 17.61 -9.57
C ASP A 150 -0.31 17.84 -8.30
N ASN A 151 -1.05 18.95 -8.23
CA ASN A 151 -1.90 19.27 -7.09
C ASN A 151 -3.37 18.87 -7.28
N VAL A 152 -3.75 18.36 -8.45
CA VAL A 152 -5.14 18.04 -8.81
C VAL A 152 -5.43 16.57 -8.57
N GLU A 153 -6.54 16.27 -7.92
CA GLU A 153 -7.05 14.90 -7.81
C GLU A 153 -7.64 14.45 -9.16
N LEU A 154 -7.10 13.34 -9.70
CA LEU A 154 -7.60 12.73 -10.93
C LEU A 154 -8.59 11.61 -10.65
N LEU A 155 -8.32 10.83 -9.61
CA LEU A 155 -9.11 9.66 -9.25
C LEU A 155 -9.11 9.50 -7.74
N TYR A 156 -10.31 9.32 -7.18
CA TYR A 156 -10.48 8.79 -5.85
C TYR A 156 -11.45 7.62 -5.92
N MET A 157 -10.97 6.44 -5.54
CA MET A 157 -11.79 5.25 -5.42
C MET A 157 -11.70 4.75 -3.99
N SER A 158 -12.85 4.50 -3.39
CA SER A 158 -12.96 3.84 -2.09
C SER A 158 -13.85 2.62 -2.21
N ARG A 159 -13.47 1.54 -1.55
CA ARG A 159 -14.34 0.40 -1.39
C ARG A 159 -15.47 0.77 -0.44
N ARG A 160 -16.72 0.52 -0.84
CA ARG A 160 -17.86 0.63 0.09
C ARG A 160 -17.72 -0.46 1.14
N ARG A 161 -17.88 -0.10 2.41
CA ARG A 161 -18.16 -1.10 3.45
C ARG A 161 -19.44 -1.81 3.04
N SER A 162 -19.34 -3.11 2.80
CA SER A 162 -20.53 -3.95 2.68
C SER A 162 -21.10 -4.07 4.09
N ASP A 163 -22.03 -3.18 4.43
CA ASP A 163 -22.83 -3.32 5.64
C ASP A 163 -23.67 -4.59 5.47
N ALA A 164 -23.22 -5.69 6.08
CA ALA A 164 -24.02 -6.89 6.25
C ALA A 164 -25.05 -6.64 7.37
N HIS A 165 -25.99 -5.74 7.14
CA HIS A 165 -27.22 -5.59 7.91
C HIS A 165 -28.41 -5.61 6.97
N GLY A 166 -28.61 -6.76 6.33
CA GLY A 166 -29.92 -7.17 5.87
C GLY A 166 -30.74 -7.59 7.08
N SER A 167 -31.56 -6.69 7.59
CA SER A 167 -32.62 -7.00 8.55
C SER A 167 -33.57 -8.04 7.94
N LEU A 168 -33.42 -9.31 8.32
CA LEU A 168 -34.46 -10.31 8.18
C LEU A 168 -35.46 -10.11 9.32
N LEU A 169 -36.39 -9.18 9.13
CA LEU A 169 -37.66 -9.23 9.86
C LEU A 169 -38.56 -10.26 9.16
N PRO A 170 -39.12 -11.26 9.87
CA PRO A 170 -40.10 -12.15 9.27
C PRO A 170 -41.39 -11.36 9.03
N ARG A 171 -41.79 -11.24 7.76
CA ARG A 171 -43.18 -10.91 7.41
C ARG A 171 -44.00 -12.18 7.53
N HIS A 172 -44.72 -12.33 8.64
CA HIS A 172 -45.91 -13.16 8.69
C HIS A 172 -47.14 -12.25 8.68
N PHE A 173 -47.93 -12.38 7.61
CA PHE A 173 -49.37 -12.24 7.66
C PHE A 173 -49.96 -13.49 8.32
#